data_AF-A0A1T2L134-F1
#
_entry.id   AF-A0A1T2L134-F1
#
_cell.length_a   1.000
_cell.length_b   1.000
_cell.length_c   1.000
_cell.angle_alpha   90.00
_cell.angle_beta   90.00
_cell.angle_gamma   90.00
#
_symmetry.space_group_name_H-M   'P 1'
#
loop_
_entity.id
_entity.type
_entity.pdbx_description
1 polymer ?
#
loop_
_entity_poly.entity_id
_entity_poly.type
_entity_poly.pdbx_seq_one_letter_code
_entity_poly.pdbx_strand_id
1 'polypeptide(L)'
;MIRRALNRLLSPLGLELIRPRKPNRLLESEIETKELLQLVTQAGIFEGTSSAQIHQDVIVLLATGFKTNGYFVEFGASDGIKFSNTYLLEKEYGWQGILAEPGKIWHTDLANNRDAAVDHSCVWSSSHDTLSFTEADVATLSTISKFSDHDHHAKTRKESTTYEVKTLSLNDLLEKHNAPRQIDYLSIDTEGSEFEILNSFNFDKYEISIITCEHNFTRNREQIFNLLSRHGYRRKFTTLSKFDDWYFKDSVFQAVEEHGTS
;
A
#
# COMPACT_ATOMS: atom_id res chain seq x y z
N MET A 1 -20.75 8.12 1.28
CA MET A 1 -21.90 7.29 1.74
C MET A 1 -21.47 6.30 2.84
N ILE A 2 -20.36 5.60 2.61
CA ILE A 2 -19.72 4.61 3.50
C ILE A 2 -19.53 5.09 4.95
N ARG A 3 -18.90 6.26 5.19
CA ARG A 3 -18.71 6.79 6.56
C ARG A 3 -20.01 6.94 7.36
N ARG A 4 -21.13 7.28 6.71
CA ARG A 4 -22.44 7.37 7.38
C ARG A 4 -23.01 5.99 7.68
N ALA A 5 -22.87 5.04 6.76
CA ALA A 5 -23.27 3.65 6.98
C ALA A 5 -22.48 3.03 8.13
N LEU A 6 -21.17 3.26 8.18
CA LEU A 6 -20.30 2.75 9.23
C LEU A 6 -20.62 3.38 10.60
N ASN A 7 -20.87 4.69 10.67
CA ASN A 7 -21.32 5.31 11.92
C ASN A 7 -22.68 4.75 12.40
N ARG A 8 -23.61 4.46 11.49
CA ARG A 8 -24.88 3.81 11.85
C ARG A 8 -24.68 2.39 12.38
N LEU A 9 -23.74 1.66 11.80
CA LEU A 9 -23.40 0.29 12.20
C LEU A 9 -22.73 0.24 13.58
N LEU A 10 -21.85 1.21 13.86
CA LEU A 10 -21.06 1.25 15.09
C LEU A 10 -21.81 1.88 16.27
N SER A 11 -22.72 2.83 16.01
CA SER A 11 -23.42 3.59 17.06
C SER A 11 -24.11 2.73 18.14
N PRO A 12 -24.79 1.60 17.82
CA PRO A 12 -25.36 0.71 18.83
C PRO A 12 -24.34 0.05 19.78
N LEU A 13 -23.07 -0.05 19.35
CA LEU A 13 -21.97 -0.63 20.12
C LEU A 13 -21.25 0.42 20.99
N GLY A 14 -21.73 1.67 21.03
CA GLY A 14 -21.03 2.78 21.68
C GLY A 14 -19.74 3.18 20.96
N LEU A 15 -19.50 2.61 19.78
CA LEU A 15 -18.41 2.96 18.89
C LEU A 15 -18.94 4.01 17.92
N GLU A 16 -18.30 5.16 17.85
CA GLU A 16 -18.55 6.13 16.79
C GLU A 16 -17.18 6.37 16.14
N LEU A 17 -17.13 6.68 14.84
CA LEU A 17 -15.91 7.23 14.21
C LEU A 17 -15.68 8.69 14.65
N ILE A 18 -15.89 8.95 15.94
CA ILE A 18 -16.34 10.20 16.59
C ILE A 18 -15.62 11.43 16.04
N ARG A 19 -16.31 12.18 15.18
CA ARG A 19 -16.06 13.59 14.81
C ARG A 19 -14.60 13.86 14.35
N PRO A 20 -14.27 15.02 13.79
CA PRO A 20 -12.89 15.31 13.35
C PRO A 20 -11.81 15.32 14.46
N ARG A 21 -12.13 14.90 15.71
CA ARG A 21 -11.20 15.04 16.85
C ARG A 21 -10.53 13.75 17.33
N LYS A 22 -11.09 12.53 17.18
CA LYS A 22 -10.39 11.28 17.61
C LYS A 22 -10.77 10.01 16.81
N PRO A 23 -10.42 9.88 15.52
CA PRO A 23 -10.56 8.63 14.77
C PRO A 23 -9.70 7.47 15.32
N ASN A 24 -8.67 7.77 16.11
CA ASN A 24 -7.54 6.88 16.35
C ASN A 24 -7.80 5.76 17.35
N ARG A 25 -8.91 5.80 18.09
CA ARG A 25 -9.21 4.81 19.14
C ARG A 25 -9.46 3.41 18.59
N LEU A 26 -10.06 3.29 17.40
CA LEU A 26 -10.43 2.01 16.78
C LEU A 26 -9.23 1.19 16.28
N LEU A 27 -8.04 1.82 16.20
CA LEU A 27 -6.81 1.22 15.72
C LEU A 27 -5.71 1.21 16.80
N GLU A 28 -6.09 1.41 18.06
CA GLU A 28 -5.20 1.25 19.21
C GLU A 28 -4.97 -0.22 19.54
N SER A 29 -6.03 -1.04 19.45
CA SER A 29 -6.01 -2.46 19.76
C SER A 29 -6.24 -3.31 18.51
N GLU A 30 -5.37 -4.31 18.31
CA GLU A 30 -5.52 -5.27 17.22
C GLU A 30 -6.80 -6.12 17.33
N ILE A 31 -7.26 -6.38 18.56
CA ILE A 31 -8.52 -7.09 18.80
C ILE A 31 -9.70 -6.25 18.31
N GLU A 32 -9.75 -4.97 18.69
CA GLU A 32 -10.83 -4.06 18.28
C GLU A 32 -10.81 -3.83 16.76
N THR A 33 -9.61 -3.71 16.17
CA THR A 33 -9.45 -3.61 14.71
C THR A 33 -9.97 -4.86 14.00
N LYS A 34 -9.67 -6.05 14.53
CA LYS A 34 -10.17 -7.31 13.99
C LYS A 34 -11.70 -7.39 14.03
N GLU A 35 -12.30 -7.05 15.18
CA GLU A 35 -13.75 -7.04 15.36
C GLU A 35 -14.42 -6.04 14.41
N LEU A 36 -13.83 -4.86 14.25
CA LEU A 36 -14.29 -3.85 13.31
C LEU A 36 -14.23 -4.35 11.86
N LEU A 37 -13.09 -4.91 11.43
CA LEU A 37 -12.95 -5.48 10.09
C LEU A 37 -13.97 -6.59 9.84
N GLN A 38 -14.20 -7.48 10.81
CA GLN A 38 -15.20 -8.52 10.71
C GLN A 38 -16.61 -7.92 10.55
N LEU A 39 -16.94 -6.91 11.34
CA LEU A 39 -18.25 -6.25 11.31
C LEU A 39 -18.51 -5.53 9.98
N VAL A 40 -17.54 -4.78 9.45
CA VAL A 40 -17.70 -4.06 8.18
C VAL A 40 -17.79 -5.01 6.98
N THR A 41 -17.07 -6.13 7.04
CA THR A 41 -17.14 -7.18 6.02
C THR A 41 -18.48 -7.90 6.05
N GLN A 42 -18.98 -8.28 7.24
CA GLN A 42 -20.30 -8.91 7.38
C GLN A 42 -21.44 -7.98 6.94
N ALA A 43 -21.29 -6.67 7.15
CA ALA A 43 -22.28 -5.67 6.75
C ALA A 43 -22.15 -5.25 5.28
N GLY A 44 -21.21 -5.79 4.50
CA GLY A 44 -21.02 -5.47 3.09
C GLY A 44 -20.65 -4.01 2.82
N ILE A 45 -20.02 -3.33 3.79
CA ILE A 45 -19.81 -1.86 3.73
C ILE A 45 -18.92 -1.45 2.55
N PHE A 46 -17.95 -2.31 2.20
CA PHE A 46 -16.99 -2.09 1.12
C PHE A 46 -17.15 -3.08 -0.04
N GLU A 47 -18.23 -3.87 -0.03
CA GLU A 47 -18.50 -4.84 -1.09
C GLU A 47 -18.64 -4.13 -2.44
N GLY A 48 -17.92 -4.62 -3.45
CA GLY A 48 -17.90 -4.02 -4.79
C GLY A 48 -17.11 -2.71 -4.92
N THR A 49 -16.44 -2.23 -3.86
CA THR A 49 -15.61 -1.00 -3.91
C THR A 49 -14.17 -1.24 -3.47
N SER A 50 -13.94 -2.04 -2.42
CA SER A 50 -12.60 -2.49 -2.03
C SER A 50 -12.15 -3.66 -2.91
N SER A 51 -10.92 -3.58 -3.41
CA SER A 51 -10.30 -4.65 -4.20
C SER A 51 -9.10 -5.29 -3.52
N ALA A 52 -8.70 -4.80 -2.34
CA ALA A 52 -7.55 -5.25 -1.58
C ALA A 52 -7.76 -6.67 -1.01
N GLN A 53 -6.69 -7.48 -0.95
CA GLN A 53 -6.78 -8.89 -0.55
C GLN A 53 -7.08 -9.11 0.93
N ILE A 54 -6.55 -8.23 1.78
CA ILE A 54 -6.61 -8.34 3.23
C ILE A 54 -6.95 -6.99 3.88
N HIS A 55 -7.82 -6.22 3.20
CA HIS A 55 -8.37 -4.95 3.69
C HIS A 55 -7.33 -3.83 3.92
N GLN A 56 -6.22 -3.85 3.18
CA GLN A 56 -5.19 -2.81 3.27
C GLN A 56 -5.78 -1.40 3.06
N ASP A 57 -6.57 -1.22 2.00
CA ASP A 57 -7.26 0.03 1.66
C ASP A 57 -8.24 0.49 2.75
N VAL A 58 -9.01 -0.43 3.33
CA VAL A 58 -9.94 -0.15 4.44
C VAL A 58 -9.18 0.29 5.69
N ILE A 59 -8.05 -0.36 6.00
CA ILE A 59 -7.22 0.03 7.15
C ILE A 59 -6.62 1.41 6.96
N VAL A 60 -6.17 1.76 5.76
CA VAL A 60 -5.72 3.12 5.41
C VAL A 60 -6.85 4.13 5.62
N LEU A 61 -8.07 3.83 5.17
CA LEU A 61 -9.22 4.72 5.40
C LEU A 61 -9.55 4.89 6.88
N LEU A 62 -9.56 3.81 7.65
CA LEU A 62 -9.81 3.88 9.09
C LEU A 62 -8.71 4.71 9.79
N ALA A 63 -7.45 4.47 9.44
CA ALA A 63 -6.28 5.13 10.03
C ALA A 63 -6.22 6.62 9.72
N THR A 64 -6.64 7.01 8.52
CA THR A 64 -6.69 8.42 8.11
C THR A 64 -8.01 9.11 8.49
N GLY A 65 -8.92 8.42 9.19
CA GLY A 65 -10.22 8.98 9.57
C GLY A 65 -11.12 9.29 8.37
N PHE A 66 -11.03 8.46 7.32
CA PHE A 66 -11.70 8.61 6.03
C PHE A 66 -11.28 9.90 5.31
N LYS A 67 -9.97 10.18 5.29
CA LYS A 67 -9.41 11.31 4.53
C LYS A 67 -9.82 11.20 3.06
N THR A 68 -10.17 12.34 2.46
CA THR A 68 -10.39 12.49 1.02
C THR A 68 -9.26 13.29 0.41
N ASN A 69 -8.97 13.10 -0.88
CA ASN A 69 -7.91 13.80 -1.60
C ASN A 69 -6.51 13.60 -0.96
N GLY A 70 -6.24 12.38 -0.47
CA GLY A 70 -4.88 12.00 -0.05
C GLY A 70 -3.98 11.69 -1.24
N TYR A 71 -2.71 11.41 -0.95
CA TYR A 71 -1.74 11.00 -1.98
C TYR A 71 -1.20 9.59 -1.71
N PHE A 72 -1.27 8.71 -2.70
CA PHE A 72 -0.72 7.35 -2.62
C PHE A 72 0.39 7.08 -3.63
N VAL A 73 1.18 6.05 -3.35
CA VAL A 73 2.07 5.40 -4.30
C VAL A 73 1.88 3.89 -4.20
N GLU A 74 1.80 3.19 -5.31
CA GLU A 74 1.66 1.73 -5.35
C GLU A 74 2.61 1.11 -6.37
N PHE A 75 3.32 0.06 -5.96
CA PHE A 75 4.13 -0.80 -6.83
C PHE A 75 3.45 -2.16 -6.98
N GLY A 76 3.70 -2.85 -8.10
CA GLY A 76 3.02 -4.10 -8.41
C GLY A 76 1.57 -3.89 -8.78
N ALA A 77 1.26 -2.74 -9.40
CA ALA A 77 -0.11 -2.30 -9.64
C ALA A 77 -0.91 -3.26 -10.55
N SER A 78 -0.24 -4.13 -11.32
CA SER A 78 -0.86 -5.14 -12.18
C SER A 78 -1.95 -4.51 -13.07
N ASP A 79 -3.14 -5.11 -13.18
CA ASP A 79 -4.27 -4.57 -13.95
C ASP A 79 -4.87 -3.27 -13.37
N GLY A 80 -4.40 -2.82 -12.21
CA GLY A 80 -4.87 -1.63 -11.51
C GLY A 80 -6.13 -1.83 -10.70
N ILE A 81 -6.80 -2.99 -10.75
CA ILE A 81 -8.06 -3.22 -10.02
C ILE A 81 -7.87 -4.37 -9.05
N LYS A 82 -7.63 -5.57 -9.57
CA LYS A 82 -7.65 -6.79 -8.79
C LYS A 82 -6.50 -6.72 -7.80
N PHE A 83 -6.82 -6.87 -6.51
CA PHE A 83 -5.85 -6.82 -5.42
C PHE A 83 -5.17 -5.47 -5.20
N SER A 84 -5.58 -4.41 -5.92
CA SER A 84 -5.03 -3.07 -5.67
C SER A 84 -5.41 -2.57 -4.29
N ASN A 85 -4.41 -2.05 -3.59
CA ASN A 85 -4.56 -1.44 -2.27
C ASN A 85 -4.93 0.04 -2.33
N THR A 86 -5.05 0.62 -3.54
CA THR A 86 -5.33 2.05 -3.73
C THR A 86 -6.55 2.34 -4.59
N TYR A 87 -7.13 1.33 -5.25
CA TYR A 87 -8.30 1.50 -6.13
C TYR A 87 -9.48 2.18 -5.41
N LEU A 88 -9.83 1.68 -4.22
CA LEU A 88 -10.87 2.27 -3.38
C LEU A 88 -10.55 3.73 -3.01
N LEU A 89 -9.29 4.03 -2.68
CA LEU A 89 -8.85 5.36 -2.26
C LEU A 89 -8.98 6.37 -3.40
N GLU A 90 -8.59 5.96 -4.61
CA GLU A 90 -8.73 6.76 -5.83
C GLU A 90 -10.21 6.98 -6.18
N LYS A 91 -10.95 5.89 -6.41
CA LYS A 91 -12.29 5.97 -7.01
C LYS A 91 -13.36 6.52 -6.06
N GLU A 92 -13.29 6.19 -4.77
CA GLU A 92 -14.33 6.56 -3.81
C GLU A 92 -13.95 7.75 -2.91
N TYR A 93 -12.65 8.02 -2.73
CA TYR A 93 -12.15 9.07 -1.82
C TYR A 93 -11.36 10.17 -2.53
N GLY A 94 -11.24 10.11 -3.86
CA GLY A 94 -10.61 11.14 -4.68
C GLY A 94 -9.10 11.28 -4.44
N TRP A 95 -8.46 10.24 -3.91
CA TRP A 95 -7.01 10.27 -3.73
C TRP A 95 -6.32 10.30 -5.10
N GLN A 96 -5.19 10.98 -5.16
CA GLN A 96 -4.31 11.01 -6.32
C GLN A 96 -3.06 10.20 -6.02
N GLY A 97 -2.31 9.80 -7.04
CA GLY A 97 -1.11 9.02 -6.78
C GLY A 97 -0.36 8.58 -8.01
N ILE A 98 0.60 7.71 -7.75
CA ILE A 98 1.47 7.09 -8.75
C ILE A 98 1.30 5.57 -8.66
N LEU A 99 1.14 4.93 -9.80
CA LEU A 99 1.14 3.48 -9.98
C LEU A 99 2.38 3.11 -10.77
N ALA A 100 3.18 2.16 -10.28
CA ALA A 100 4.33 1.63 -11.01
C ALA A 100 4.16 0.15 -11.34
N GLU A 101 4.28 -0.19 -12.62
CA GLU A 101 4.11 -1.56 -13.13
C GLU A 101 5.06 -1.82 -14.32
N PRO A 102 6.15 -2.58 -14.14
CA PRO A 102 7.06 -2.93 -15.23
C PRO A 102 6.51 -4.00 -16.18
N GLY A 103 5.55 -4.82 -15.73
CA GLY A 103 4.91 -5.89 -16.47
C GLY A 103 4.10 -5.39 -17.67
N LYS A 104 4.64 -5.60 -18.87
CA LYS A 104 4.04 -5.17 -20.14
C LYS A 104 2.65 -5.75 -20.38
N ILE A 105 2.39 -6.96 -19.88
CA ILE A 105 1.06 -7.58 -19.98
C ILE A 105 -0.04 -6.70 -19.36
N TRP A 106 0.31 -5.90 -18.36
CA TRP A 106 -0.64 -5.10 -17.59
C TRP A 106 -0.79 -3.66 -18.08
N HIS A 107 0.14 -3.14 -18.89
CA HIS A 107 0.21 -1.71 -19.21
C HIS A 107 -1.09 -1.15 -19.81
N THR A 108 -1.74 -1.93 -20.68
CA THR A 108 -2.99 -1.50 -21.32
C THR A 108 -4.15 -1.46 -20.33
N ASP A 109 -4.33 -2.53 -19.55
CA ASP A 109 -5.42 -2.63 -18.58
C ASP A 109 -5.25 -1.60 -17.45
N LEU A 110 -4.03 -1.45 -16.93
CA LEU A 110 -3.70 -0.45 -15.92
C LEU A 110 -4.08 0.96 -16.36
N ALA A 111 -3.69 1.35 -17.58
CA ALA A 111 -3.99 2.66 -18.16
C ALA A 111 -5.48 2.87 -18.42
N ASN A 112 -6.24 1.81 -18.72
CA ASN A 112 -7.69 1.89 -18.92
C ASN A 112 -8.46 1.95 -17.59
N ASN A 113 -7.93 1.32 -16.55
CA ASN A 113 -8.62 1.14 -15.29
C ASN A 113 -8.38 2.28 -14.29
N ARG A 114 -7.29 3.04 -14.45
CA ARG A 114 -6.81 4.01 -13.46
C ARG A 114 -6.61 5.42 -14.04
N ASP A 115 -6.98 6.42 -13.25
CA ASP A 115 -6.80 7.84 -13.57
C ASP A 115 -5.51 8.41 -12.95
N ALA A 116 -4.92 7.69 -11.98
CA ALA A 116 -3.63 8.03 -11.36
C ALA A 116 -2.49 8.02 -12.38
N ALA A 117 -1.38 8.69 -12.05
CA ALA A 117 -0.20 8.70 -12.90
C ALA A 117 0.40 7.29 -12.98
N VAL A 118 0.65 6.79 -14.19
CA VAL A 118 1.24 5.47 -14.41
C VAL A 118 2.70 5.60 -14.85
N ASP A 119 3.58 4.83 -14.23
CA ASP A 119 4.96 4.64 -14.64
C ASP A 119 5.23 3.17 -14.96
N HIS A 120 5.91 2.92 -16.08
CA HIS A 120 6.26 1.57 -16.53
C HIS A 120 7.68 1.15 -16.14
N SER A 121 8.38 1.98 -15.36
CA SER A 121 9.71 1.65 -14.83
C SER A 121 9.60 0.64 -13.69
N CYS A 122 10.59 -0.24 -13.58
CA CYS A 122 10.73 -1.11 -12.42
C CYS A 122 11.25 -0.28 -11.24
N VAL A 123 10.44 -0.13 -10.18
CA VAL A 123 10.90 0.58 -8.98
C VAL A 123 11.97 -0.26 -8.30
N TRP A 124 13.13 0.33 -8.01
CA TRP A 124 14.30 -0.39 -7.53
C TRP A 124 15.15 0.46 -6.57
N SER A 125 16.24 -0.11 -6.06
CA SER A 125 17.23 0.58 -5.22
C SER A 125 17.95 1.75 -5.90
N SER A 126 18.00 1.78 -7.24
CA SER A 126 18.75 2.74 -8.03
C SER A 126 18.03 3.03 -9.36
N SER A 127 18.33 4.19 -9.94
CA SER A 127 17.79 4.61 -11.24
C SER A 127 18.74 4.31 -12.39
N HIS A 128 18.17 4.17 -13.57
CA HIS A 128 18.88 4.05 -14.85
C HIS A 128 19.65 2.74 -15.07
N ASP A 129 19.58 1.81 -14.11
CA ASP A 129 20.03 0.45 -14.32
C ASP A 129 19.04 -0.31 -15.22
N THR A 130 19.49 -1.46 -15.70
CA THR A 130 18.70 -2.36 -16.53
C THR A 130 18.70 -3.73 -15.86
N LEU A 131 17.51 -4.26 -15.60
CA LEU A 131 17.32 -5.54 -14.90
C LEU A 131 16.57 -6.51 -15.80
N SER A 132 16.92 -7.78 -15.67
CA SER A 132 16.18 -8.87 -16.31
C SER A 132 14.94 -9.20 -15.49
N PHE A 133 13.77 -8.86 -16.05
CA PHE A 133 12.45 -9.06 -15.45
C PHE A 133 11.81 -10.33 -16.01
N THR A 134 11.26 -11.16 -15.14
CA THR A 134 10.60 -12.41 -15.52
C THR A 134 9.10 -12.27 -15.27
N GLU A 135 8.36 -12.11 -16.36
CA GLU A 135 6.90 -12.05 -16.38
C GLU A 135 6.34 -13.48 -16.45
N ALA A 136 5.59 -13.90 -15.43
CA ALA A 136 4.97 -15.22 -15.38
C ALA A 136 3.59 -15.21 -16.07
N ASP A 137 3.16 -16.31 -16.70
CA ASP A 137 1.82 -16.37 -17.32
C ASP A 137 0.68 -16.27 -16.28
N VAL A 138 0.92 -16.66 -15.02
CA VAL A 138 0.13 -16.19 -13.88
C VAL A 138 0.72 -14.86 -13.44
N ALA A 139 0.28 -13.79 -14.10
CA ALA A 139 0.97 -12.51 -14.10
C ALA A 139 1.06 -11.80 -12.74
N THR A 140 0.31 -12.24 -11.73
CA THR A 140 0.45 -11.80 -10.32
C THR A 140 1.63 -12.43 -9.57
N LEU A 141 2.51 -13.19 -10.24
CA LEU A 141 3.70 -13.82 -9.65
C LEU A 141 4.99 -13.41 -10.38
N SER A 142 4.94 -12.28 -11.07
CA SER A 142 6.07 -11.75 -11.83
C SER A 142 7.08 -11.13 -10.88
N THR A 143 8.36 -11.45 -11.03
CA THR A 143 9.42 -10.99 -10.10
C THR A 143 10.70 -10.67 -10.86
N ILE A 144 11.62 -9.96 -10.21
CA ILE A 144 12.97 -9.76 -10.71
C ILE A 144 13.72 -11.10 -10.61
N SER A 145 14.37 -11.51 -11.71
CA SER A 145 15.07 -12.81 -11.84
C SER A 145 15.97 -13.17 -10.64
N LYS A 146 16.59 -12.19 -9.98
CA LYS A 146 17.45 -12.37 -8.80
C LYS A 146 16.72 -12.90 -7.54
N PHE A 147 15.41 -12.73 -7.44
CA PHE A 147 14.58 -13.22 -6.31
C PHE A 147 13.79 -14.49 -6.65
N SER A 148 13.84 -14.93 -7.91
CA SER A 148 13.08 -16.09 -8.41
C SER A 148 13.44 -17.43 -7.76
N ASP A 149 14.56 -17.56 -7.05
CA ASP A 149 14.93 -18.80 -6.35
C ASP A 149 14.55 -18.81 -4.86
N HIS A 150 13.94 -17.74 -4.34
CA HIS A 150 13.73 -17.54 -2.91
C HIS A 150 12.26 -17.53 -2.45
N ASP A 151 11.29 -17.65 -3.37
CA ASP A 151 9.86 -17.69 -3.07
C ASP A 151 9.24 -19.10 -3.15
N HIS A 152 8.04 -19.28 -2.57
CA HIS A 152 7.30 -20.54 -2.61
C HIS A 152 6.65 -20.85 -3.98
N HIS A 153 6.84 -19.99 -4.99
CA HIS A 153 6.18 -20.03 -6.29
C HIS A 153 7.08 -20.50 -7.46
N ALA A 154 8.34 -20.84 -7.18
CA ALA A 154 9.33 -21.30 -8.16
C ALA A 154 8.88 -22.44 -9.10
N LYS A 155 7.95 -23.30 -8.68
CA LYS A 155 7.50 -24.44 -9.49
C LYS A 155 6.44 -24.11 -10.55
N THR A 156 5.79 -22.95 -10.48
CA THR A 156 4.68 -22.58 -11.38
C THR A 156 5.16 -21.78 -12.62
N ARG A 157 6.41 -21.32 -12.64
CA ARG A 157 7.02 -20.48 -13.69
C ARG A 157 7.52 -21.25 -14.93
N LYS A 158 6.84 -22.32 -15.35
CA LYS A 158 7.29 -23.16 -16.48
C LYS A 158 7.12 -22.51 -17.86
N GLU A 159 6.32 -21.47 -17.96
CA GLU A 159 6.16 -20.62 -19.15
C GLU A 159 6.24 -19.17 -18.65
N SER A 160 7.40 -18.52 -18.84
CA SER A 160 7.64 -17.14 -18.44
C SER A 160 8.39 -16.42 -19.54
N THR A 161 8.05 -15.15 -19.76
CA THR A 161 8.74 -14.29 -20.71
C THR A 161 9.73 -13.43 -19.93
N THR A 162 11.01 -13.47 -20.32
CA THR A 162 12.05 -12.63 -19.72
C THR A 162 12.43 -11.50 -20.65
N TYR A 163 12.44 -10.27 -20.14
CA TYR A 163 12.89 -9.10 -20.89
C TYR A 163 13.53 -8.06 -19.98
N GLU A 164 14.33 -7.18 -20.58
CA GLU A 164 14.99 -6.11 -19.86
C GLU A 164 14.02 -4.95 -19.56
N VAL A 165 14.06 -4.45 -18.33
CA VAL A 165 13.33 -3.27 -17.86
C VAL A 165 14.28 -2.21 -17.34
N LYS A 166 13.91 -0.94 -17.51
CA LYS A 166 14.63 0.18 -16.91
C LYS A 166 14.16 0.39 -15.47
N THR A 167 15.12 0.70 -14.61
CA THR A 167 14.85 0.95 -13.20
C THR A 167 14.69 2.43 -12.90
N LEU A 168 13.88 2.72 -11.89
CA LEU A 168 13.77 4.05 -11.29
C LEU A 168 13.76 3.89 -9.77
N SER A 169 14.57 4.67 -9.07
CA SER A 169 14.51 4.73 -7.61
C SER A 169 13.19 5.33 -7.17
N LEU A 170 12.70 4.96 -5.98
CA LEU A 170 11.49 5.59 -5.43
C LEU A 170 11.65 7.12 -5.34
N ASN A 171 12.84 7.61 -5.01
CA ASN A 171 13.10 9.05 -4.95
C ASN A 171 12.88 9.73 -6.32
N ASP A 172 13.45 9.15 -7.39
CA ASP A 172 13.36 9.72 -8.73
C ASP A 172 11.96 9.55 -9.33
N LEU A 173 11.24 8.48 -8.96
CA LEU A 173 9.82 8.32 -9.31
C LEU A 173 8.98 9.46 -8.72
N LEU A 174 9.16 9.75 -7.42
CA LEU A 174 8.45 10.84 -6.76
C LEU A 174 8.80 12.20 -7.37
N GLU A 175 10.06 12.45 -7.69
CA GLU A 175 10.49 13.68 -8.35
C GLU A 175 9.91 13.82 -9.75
N LYS A 176 10.00 12.77 -10.58
CA LYS A 176 9.48 12.74 -11.95
C LYS A 176 8.00 13.11 -12.04
N HIS A 177 7.22 12.63 -11.08
CA HIS A 177 5.77 12.86 -11.03
C HIS A 177 5.37 14.05 -10.16
N ASN A 178 6.33 14.86 -9.70
CA ASN A 178 6.11 16.01 -8.82
C ASN A 178 5.28 15.66 -7.57
N ALA A 179 5.53 14.48 -7.00
CA ALA A 179 4.84 14.01 -5.82
C ALA A 179 5.05 14.96 -4.63
N PRO A 180 4.04 15.13 -3.75
CA PRO A 180 4.19 15.94 -2.56
C PRO A 180 5.23 15.36 -1.61
N ARG A 181 5.80 16.22 -0.76
CA ARG A 181 6.71 15.80 0.30
C ARG A 181 6.04 14.86 1.31
N GLN A 182 4.77 15.12 1.62
CA GLN A 182 3.94 14.32 2.51
C GLN A 182 3.07 13.38 1.67
N ILE A 183 3.25 12.08 1.87
CA ILE A 183 2.53 11.01 1.18
C ILE A 183 1.71 10.28 2.23
N ASP A 184 0.44 10.04 1.96
CA ASP A 184 -0.44 9.42 2.93
C ASP A 184 -0.23 7.90 2.97
N TYR A 185 -0.03 7.28 1.80
CA TYR A 185 0.06 5.83 1.71
C TYR A 185 1.07 5.35 0.66
N LEU A 186 1.85 4.34 1.03
CA LEU A 186 2.69 3.57 0.12
C LEU A 186 2.33 2.09 0.20
N SER A 187 2.00 1.48 -0.93
CA SER A 187 1.80 0.03 -1.08
C SER A 187 2.97 -0.55 -1.87
N ILE A 188 3.70 -1.49 -1.28
CA ILE A 188 4.87 -2.12 -1.88
C ILE A 188 4.61 -3.63 -2.00
N ASP A 189 4.44 -4.07 -3.24
CA ASP A 189 4.32 -5.46 -3.63
C ASP A 189 5.22 -5.63 -4.86
N THR A 190 6.42 -6.19 -4.65
CA THR A 190 7.44 -6.32 -5.70
C THR A 190 8.07 -7.70 -5.73
N GLU A 191 7.44 -8.66 -5.07
CA GLU A 191 7.86 -10.06 -5.02
C GLU A 191 9.35 -10.24 -4.64
N GLY A 192 9.82 -9.48 -3.64
CA GLY A 192 11.10 -9.70 -2.96
C GLY A 192 12.08 -8.53 -2.91
N SER A 193 11.80 -7.42 -3.60
CA SER A 193 12.70 -6.25 -3.67
C SER A 193 12.39 -5.11 -2.69
N GLU A 194 11.44 -5.34 -1.79
CA GLU A 194 10.87 -4.30 -0.93
C GLU A 194 11.93 -3.67 -0.02
N PHE A 195 12.82 -4.51 0.53
CA PHE A 195 13.90 -4.05 1.40
C PHE A 195 14.90 -3.16 0.64
N GLU A 196 15.31 -3.56 -0.56
CA GLU A 196 16.27 -2.83 -1.40
C GLU A 196 15.74 -1.46 -1.80
N ILE A 197 14.45 -1.37 -2.16
CA ILE A 197 13.76 -0.11 -2.47
C ILE A 197 13.73 0.78 -1.23
N LEU A 198 13.24 0.27 -0.10
CA LEU A 198 13.10 1.05 1.14
C LEU A 198 14.46 1.48 1.71
N ASN A 199 15.49 0.63 1.64
CA ASN A 199 16.82 0.95 2.17
C ASN A 199 17.51 2.08 1.38
N SER A 200 17.06 2.32 0.15
CA SER A 200 17.57 3.39 -0.72
C SER A 200 16.68 4.63 -0.73
N PHE A 201 15.56 4.60 0.02
CA PHE A 201 14.61 5.68 0.08
C PHE A 201 15.08 6.80 1.00
N ASN A 202 14.88 8.06 0.57
CA ASN A 202 15.28 9.24 1.33
C ASN A 202 14.16 9.66 2.31
N PHE A 203 14.15 9.05 3.49
CA PHE A 203 13.21 9.37 4.58
C PHE A 203 13.36 10.79 5.16
N ASP A 204 14.45 11.50 4.87
CA ASP A 204 14.61 12.90 5.27
C ASP A 204 13.89 13.85 4.29
N LYS A 205 13.85 13.48 3.00
CA LYS A 205 13.22 14.26 1.94
C LYS A 205 11.71 14.01 1.85
N TYR A 206 11.24 12.79 2.02
CA TYR A 206 9.83 12.43 1.90
C TYR A 206 9.33 11.79 3.19
N GLU A 207 8.09 12.11 3.56
CA GLU A 207 7.43 11.52 4.72
C GLU A 207 6.21 10.75 4.28
N ILE A 208 6.20 9.44 4.56
CA ILE A 208 5.09 8.55 4.24
C ILE A 208 4.37 8.20 5.52
N SER A 209 3.06 8.42 5.60
CA SER A 209 2.30 8.22 6.84
C SER A 209 2.04 6.74 7.12
N ILE A 210 1.65 5.98 6.09
CA ILE A 210 1.31 4.56 6.18
C ILE A 210 2.05 3.81 5.08
N ILE A 211 2.68 2.69 5.43
CA ILE A 211 3.34 1.79 4.47
C ILE A 211 2.76 0.39 4.65
N THR A 212 2.24 -0.19 3.58
CA THR A 212 2.01 -1.63 3.49
C THR A 212 3.13 -2.24 2.67
N CYS A 213 3.75 -3.28 3.21
CA CYS A 213 4.87 -3.96 2.57
C CYS A 213 4.61 -5.46 2.57
N GLU A 214 4.52 -6.03 1.38
CA GLU A 214 4.50 -7.48 1.20
C GLU A 214 5.86 -8.04 1.65
N HIS A 215 5.83 -9.12 2.43
CA HIS A 215 7.06 -9.80 2.85
C HIS A 215 7.06 -11.29 2.52
N ASN A 216 5.92 -11.88 2.14
CA ASN A 216 5.77 -13.29 1.74
C ASN A 216 6.50 -14.31 2.63
N PHE A 217 6.48 -14.05 3.94
CA PHE A 217 7.22 -14.78 4.98
C PHE A 217 8.73 -14.98 4.73
N THR A 218 9.32 -14.17 3.86
CA THR A 218 10.74 -14.19 3.55
C THR A 218 11.58 -13.65 4.71
N ARG A 219 12.89 -13.91 4.68
CA ARG A 219 13.85 -13.36 5.64
C ARG A 219 13.90 -11.81 5.64
N ASN A 220 13.45 -11.17 4.56
CA ASN A 220 13.49 -9.71 4.42
C ASN A 220 12.53 -9.02 5.39
N ARG A 221 11.49 -9.72 5.89
CA ARG A 221 10.52 -9.17 6.85
C ARG A 221 11.19 -8.48 8.04
N GLU A 222 12.17 -9.12 8.65
CA GLU A 222 12.86 -8.55 9.82
C GLU A 222 13.83 -7.42 9.44
N GLN A 223 14.40 -7.44 8.23
CA GLN A 223 15.21 -6.34 7.72
C GLN A 223 14.36 -5.08 7.50
N ILE A 224 13.18 -5.24 6.89
CA ILE A 224 12.19 -4.18 6.67
C ILE A 224 11.71 -3.64 8.02
N PHE A 225 11.34 -4.51 8.96
CA PHE A 225 10.91 -4.12 10.30
C PHE A 225 11.97 -3.26 11.01
N ASN A 226 13.22 -3.71 11.01
CA ASN A 226 14.32 -2.97 11.64
C ASN A 226 14.63 -1.64 10.94
N LEU A 227 14.53 -1.59 9.62
CA LEU A 227 14.72 -0.37 8.84
C LEU A 227 13.63 0.66 9.18
N LEU A 228 12.36 0.30 8.99
CA LEU A 228 11.24 1.21 9.20
C LEU A 228 11.11 1.63 10.67
N SER A 229 11.40 0.73 11.61
CA SER A 229 11.39 1.07 13.05
C SER A 229 12.44 2.15 13.39
N ARG A 230 13.64 2.09 12.78
CA ARG A 230 14.67 3.14 12.94
C ARG A 230 14.26 4.48 12.33
N HIS A 231 13.38 4.47 11.34
CA HIS A 231 12.76 5.66 10.77
C HIS A 231 11.43 6.05 11.44
N GLY A 232 11.14 5.52 12.64
CA GLY A 232 10.02 5.96 13.48
C GLY A 232 8.65 5.41 13.06
N TYR A 233 8.61 4.31 12.32
CA TYR A 233 7.38 3.58 12.03
C TYR A 233 7.10 2.52 13.08
N ARG A 234 5.82 2.29 13.40
CA ARG A 234 5.37 1.16 14.21
C ARG A 234 4.73 0.11 13.32
N ARG A 235 5.23 -1.13 13.40
CA ARG A 235 4.56 -2.31 12.85
C ARG A 235 3.34 -2.64 13.70
N LYS A 236 2.16 -2.73 13.10
CA LYS A 236 0.89 -3.06 13.79
C LYS A 236 0.14 -4.16 13.05
N PHE A 237 -0.79 -4.80 13.75
CA PHE A 237 -1.78 -5.72 13.19
C PHE A 237 -1.19 -7.00 12.57
N THR A 238 -0.09 -7.49 13.14
CA THR A 238 0.70 -8.60 12.58
C THR A 238 -0.06 -9.94 12.49
N THR A 239 -1.15 -10.13 13.24
CA THR A 239 -2.01 -11.33 13.09
C THR A 239 -3.10 -11.14 12.02
N LEU A 240 -3.32 -9.90 11.57
CA LEU A 240 -4.28 -9.54 10.52
C LEU A 240 -3.63 -9.34 9.16
N SER A 241 -2.39 -8.85 9.13
CA SER A 241 -1.66 -8.48 7.91
C SER A 241 -1.11 -9.68 7.13
N LYS A 242 -1.21 -10.91 7.66
CA LYS A 242 -0.86 -12.17 6.97
C LYS A 242 0.54 -12.16 6.32
N PHE A 243 0.60 -12.00 5.00
CA PHE A 243 1.82 -11.99 4.17
C PHE A 243 2.41 -10.58 3.98
N ASP A 244 1.74 -9.57 4.52
CA ASP A 244 2.18 -8.18 4.63
C ASP A 244 2.53 -7.83 6.08
N ASP A 245 3.25 -6.73 6.24
CA ASP A 245 3.29 -5.96 7.47
C ASP A 245 2.78 -4.53 7.20
N TRP A 246 2.01 -3.98 8.14
CA TRP A 246 1.51 -2.60 8.07
C TRP A 246 2.26 -1.71 9.05
N TYR A 247 2.80 -0.62 8.53
CA TYR A 247 3.66 0.32 9.23
C TYR A 247 3.03 1.69 9.26
N PHE A 248 3.04 2.32 10.43
CA PHE A 248 2.38 3.61 10.65
C PHE A 248 3.33 4.58 11.34
N LYS A 249 3.34 5.83 10.90
CA LYS A 249 3.91 6.93 11.70
C LYS A 249 3.04 7.22 12.92
N ASP A 250 3.67 7.68 13.99
CA ASP A 250 2.95 8.08 15.21
C ASP A 250 1.96 9.22 14.95
N SER A 251 2.26 10.11 13.99
CA SER A 251 1.38 11.20 13.56
C SER A 251 0.02 10.72 13.05
N VAL A 252 -0.07 9.50 12.50
CA VAL A 252 -1.35 8.90 12.09
C VAL A 252 -2.26 8.70 13.30
N PHE A 253 -1.71 8.30 14.45
CA PHE A 253 -2.47 8.06 15.68
C PHE A 253 -2.55 9.28 16.59
N GLN A 254 -1.93 10.40 16.23
CA GLN A 254 -2.04 11.67 16.94
C GLN A 254 -2.95 12.61 16.15
N ALA A 255 -4.23 12.69 16.51
CA ALA A 255 -5.13 13.66 15.89
C ALA A 255 -4.74 15.07 16.32
N VAL A 256 -4.16 15.85 15.38
CA VAL A 256 -4.22 17.31 15.22
C VAL A 256 -4.64 18.09 16.48
N GLU A 257 -3.67 18.52 17.29
CA GLU A 257 -3.89 19.58 18.29
C GLU A 257 -3.86 20.99 17.67
N GLU A 258 -3.36 21.14 16.45
CA GLU A 258 -3.18 22.45 15.83
C GLU A 258 -4.26 22.70 14.79
N HIS A 259 -5.23 23.56 15.12
CA HIS A 259 -5.79 24.68 14.33
C HIS A 259 -7.00 25.22 15.07
N GLY A 260 -6.74 25.68 16.30
CA GLY A 260 -7.73 26.26 17.20
C GLY A 260 -7.19 27.46 17.95
N THR A 261 -6.44 28.35 17.29
CA THR A 261 -6.16 29.70 17.78
C THR A 261 -5.66 30.60 16.66
N SER A 262 -6.58 31.33 16.03
CA SER A 262 -6.51 32.78 15.76
C SER A 262 -7.68 33.18 14.86
#